data_AF-A0AA35REV4-F1
#
_entry.id   AF-A0AA35REV4-F1
#
_cell.length_a   1.000
_cell.length_b   1.000
_cell.length_c   1.000
_cell.angle_alpha   90.00
_cell.angle_beta   90.00
_cell.angle_gamma   90.00
#
_symmetry.space_group_name_H-M   'P 1'
#
loop_
_entity.id
_entity.type
_entity.pdbx_description
1 polymer ?
#
loop_
_entity_poly.entity_id
_entity_poly.type
_entity_poly.pdbx_seq_one_letter_code
_entity_poly.pdbx_strand_id
1 'polypeptide(L)'
;MRALYIPKRTHNNLLVNKLPSPKVSSSARMAQRSLVEEATRPLVLITVSVLLGFLCYLYYRFVHSPYLVFAGTGVKGPNPRILLGNSLELLTRGEMQTYHKFYKTYGPIFGFYRGTRPVVAVTDPILVDMVLSSEQNSFTTVHHNHQHYLRSILRVHGLPAVLSPLPQQQQQQQQQRFENDDTLKARKGLRSILLLPRLFKLMVPVVLQNFDTLLLETLESSLSRPSVDIWSVYEPYCLQVILGIVGLSSGKHREEVASALQNYFTVVNRSGTVEFVFRALFGSIPCFDEAMKVLNRRAKAEEEFDNLVGVVSSAICEAKQYHQVTGIKRNYLQVLLDQSLPEDQTVSYTLLILLLGYHSILTTLSAATVHLAADPITQQKLYSELSTSVQRETLFYEAVDSVEFLDAVVQETLRLCSLTPKLTRVCVKDCGVKGATIPKGTRVEVPLHFIHHLPTHWNSPNSFSPDRFTSPRRHSTNGKTAKCPVAAQGPAFLPFGVGAHSCVGMRLTINCVKLTLTEVIQRFRFTRAANGKKVSRGKTAEYASQFRRPAGGHHVRVATRHKLKRSISFATVVKTTMDKQPDDDNNTS
;
A
#
# COMPACT_ATOMS: atom_id res chain seq x y z
N MET A 1 25.31 -13.67 -69.28
CA MET A 1 25.06 -13.64 -70.73
C MET A 1 24.22 -12.41 -71.07
N ARG A 2 24.80 -11.56 -71.91
CA ARG A 2 24.21 -10.63 -72.90
C ARG A 2 23.09 -9.66 -72.45
N ALA A 3 23.55 -8.44 -72.18
CA ALA A 3 22.89 -7.21 -72.61
C ALA A 3 22.62 -7.21 -74.13
N LEU A 4 21.62 -6.47 -74.59
CA LEU A 4 21.72 -5.54 -75.72
C LEU A 4 20.38 -4.84 -76.00
N TYR A 5 20.53 -3.71 -76.69
CA TYR A 5 19.67 -2.56 -76.82
C TYR A 5 19.31 -2.37 -78.31
N ILE A 6 18.04 -1.98 -78.59
CA ILE A 6 17.50 -1.30 -79.82
C ILE A 6 17.49 -2.13 -81.14
N PRO A 7 16.51 -1.99 -82.10
CA PRO A 7 15.87 -0.74 -82.54
C PRO A 7 14.37 -0.69 -82.93
N LYS A 8 13.94 0.58 -83.09
CA LYS A 8 12.78 1.13 -83.82
C LYS A 8 12.50 0.51 -85.19
N ARG A 9 11.21 0.39 -85.56
CA ARG A 9 10.76 0.63 -86.94
C ARG A 9 9.28 1.09 -87.03
N THR A 10 9.14 2.30 -87.57
CA THR A 10 8.19 2.79 -88.58
C THR A 10 6.66 2.82 -88.33
N HIS A 11 6.15 4.04 -88.51
CA HIS A 11 4.77 4.47 -88.73
C HIS A 11 3.94 3.56 -89.64
N ASN A 12 2.69 3.34 -89.24
CA ASN A 12 1.57 3.28 -90.19
C ASN A 12 0.40 4.11 -89.62
N ASN A 13 0.01 5.12 -90.39
CA ASN A 13 -1.17 5.95 -90.17
C ASN A 13 -2.43 5.10 -90.38
N LEU A 14 -3.25 4.95 -89.35
CA LEU A 14 -4.66 4.61 -89.49
C LEU A 14 -5.48 5.66 -88.73
N LEU A 15 -6.22 6.43 -89.50
CA LEU A 15 -7.21 7.42 -89.09
C LEU A 15 -8.24 6.77 -88.15
N VAL A 16 -8.10 6.98 -86.84
CA VAL A 16 -9.17 6.69 -85.89
C VAL A 16 -10.12 7.89 -85.89
N ASN A 17 -11.23 7.73 -86.58
CA ASN A 17 -12.40 8.60 -86.50
C ASN A 17 -12.81 8.78 -85.03
N LYS A 18 -12.77 10.03 -84.53
CA LYS A 18 -13.40 10.43 -83.27
C LYS A 18 -14.92 10.22 -83.39
N LEU A 19 -15.44 9.16 -82.78
CA LEU A 19 -16.87 9.04 -82.47
C LEU A 19 -17.28 10.20 -81.54
N PRO A 20 -18.41 10.88 -81.78
CA PRO A 20 -18.89 11.93 -80.88
C PRO A 20 -19.43 11.28 -79.61
N SER A 21 -18.96 11.75 -78.45
CA SER A 21 -19.55 11.43 -77.15
C SER A 21 -21.03 11.86 -77.11
N PRO A 22 -21.97 11.04 -76.60
CA PRO A 22 -23.36 11.43 -76.54
C PRO A 22 -23.52 12.62 -75.59
N LYS A 23 -23.97 13.77 -76.12
CA LYS A 23 -24.36 14.93 -75.32
C LYS A 23 -25.65 14.60 -74.55
N VAL A 24 -25.51 14.04 -73.35
CA VAL A 24 -26.63 13.92 -72.40
C VAL A 24 -27.13 15.32 -72.07
N SER A 25 -28.41 15.61 -72.33
CA SER A 25 -29.03 16.91 -72.11
C SER A 25 -28.92 17.34 -70.63
N SER A 26 -28.82 18.64 -70.36
CA SER A 26 -28.76 19.18 -68.99
C SER A 26 -29.99 18.77 -68.15
N SER A 27 -31.16 18.65 -68.80
CA SER A 27 -32.41 18.16 -68.24
C SER A 27 -32.31 16.71 -67.72
N ALA A 28 -31.75 15.79 -68.51
CA ALA A 28 -31.59 14.39 -68.08
C ALA A 28 -30.62 14.24 -66.90
N ARG A 29 -29.55 15.06 -66.85
CA ARG A 29 -28.64 15.12 -65.69
C ARG A 29 -29.28 15.72 -64.45
N MET A 30 -30.19 16.69 -64.59
CA MET A 30 -30.96 17.25 -63.48
C MET A 30 -31.99 16.25 -62.94
N ALA A 31 -32.73 15.56 -63.81
CA ALA A 31 -33.70 14.52 -63.42
C ALA A 31 -33.00 13.35 -62.70
N GLN A 32 -31.86 12.89 -63.23
CA GLN A 32 -31.09 11.82 -62.60
C GLN A 32 -30.46 12.23 -61.27
N ARG A 33 -30.02 13.50 -61.12
CA ARG A 33 -29.63 14.04 -59.80
C ARG A 33 -30.80 14.08 -58.84
N SER A 34 -31.99 14.52 -59.27
CA SER A 34 -33.17 14.59 -58.40
C SER A 34 -33.63 13.21 -57.89
N LEU A 35 -33.59 12.18 -58.75
CA LEU A 35 -33.95 10.81 -58.38
C LEU A 35 -32.93 10.17 -57.43
N VAL A 36 -31.63 10.44 -57.64
CA VAL A 36 -30.58 10.01 -56.70
C VAL A 36 -30.71 10.75 -55.37
N GLU A 37 -31.08 12.02 -55.39
CA GLU A 37 -31.29 12.82 -54.17
C GLU A 37 -32.53 12.35 -53.38
N GLU A 38 -33.62 12.00 -54.06
CA GLU A 38 -34.82 11.40 -53.45
C GLU A 38 -34.54 10.01 -52.85
N ALA A 39 -33.72 9.19 -53.50
CA ALA A 39 -33.36 7.86 -53.00
C ALA A 39 -32.30 7.90 -51.88
N THR A 40 -31.42 8.90 -51.84
CA THR A 40 -30.35 9.02 -50.84
C THR A 40 -30.82 9.65 -49.53
N ARG A 41 -31.80 10.57 -49.55
CA ARG A 41 -32.38 11.19 -48.35
C ARG A 41 -32.89 10.18 -47.30
N PRO A 42 -33.73 9.17 -47.62
CA PRO A 42 -34.18 8.20 -46.62
C PRO A 42 -33.04 7.33 -46.10
N LEU A 43 -32.05 6.98 -46.95
CA LEU A 43 -30.88 6.20 -46.53
C LEU A 43 -29.98 6.99 -45.56
N VAL A 44 -29.80 8.29 -45.81
CA VAL A 44 -29.09 9.21 -44.91
C VAL A 44 -29.85 9.35 -43.59
N LEU A 45 -31.18 9.48 -43.62
CA LEU A 45 -31.99 9.56 -42.40
C LEU A 45 -31.94 8.27 -41.57
N ILE A 46 -31.99 7.11 -42.22
CA ILE A 46 -31.85 5.81 -41.55
C ILE A 46 -30.46 5.66 -40.93
N THR A 47 -29.40 5.97 -41.67
CA THR A 47 -28.01 5.87 -41.15
C THR A 47 -27.77 6.82 -39.99
N VAL A 48 -28.24 8.07 -40.07
CA VAL A 48 -28.17 9.04 -38.96
C VAL A 48 -28.97 8.56 -37.76
N SER A 49 -30.17 7.98 -37.95
CA SER A 49 -31.00 7.47 -36.86
C SER A 49 -30.38 6.25 -36.17
N VAL A 50 -29.79 5.33 -36.93
CA VAL A 50 -29.05 4.17 -36.40
C VAL A 50 -27.82 4.64 -35.62
N LEU A 51 -27.08 5.62 -36.15
CA LEU A 51 -25.94 6.23 -35.45
C LEU A 51 -26.39 6.89 -34.15
N LEU A 52 -27.48 7.66 -34.17
CA LEU A 52 -28.03 8.33 -32.99
C LEU A 52 -28.51 7.31 -31.94
N GLY A 53 -29.20 6.25 -32.38
CA GLY A 53 -29.63 5.15 -31.52
C GLY A 53 -28.46 4.39 -30.90
N PHE A 54 -27.41 4.14 -31.68
CA PHE A 54 -26.16 3.54 -31.19
C PHE A 54 -25.45 4.46 -30.19
N LEU A 55 -25.37 5.76 -30.45
CA LEU A 55 -24.81 6.74 -29.51
C LEU A 55 -25.64 6.83 -28.21
N CYS A 56 -26.97 6.78 -28.30
CA CYS A 56 -27.85 6.74 -27.13
C CYS A 56 -27.68 5.44 -26.34
N TYR A 57 -27.55 4.30 -27.01
CA TYR A 57 -27.24 3.02 -26.37
C TYR A 57 -25.88 3.05 -25.67
N LEU A 58 -24.83 3.58 -26.33
CA LEU A 58 -23.52 3.75 -25.72
C LEU A 58 -23.59 4.69 -24.51
N TYR A 59 -24.30 5.81 -24.62
CA TYR A 59 -24.53 6.72 -23.50
C TYR A 59 -25.25 6.01 -22.35
N TYR A 60 -26.35 5.30 -22.61
CA TYR A 60 -27.06 4.57 -21.58
C TYR A 60 -26.16 3.50 -20.93
N ARG A 61 -25.46 2.70 -21.73
CA ARG A 61 -24.65 1.57 -21.28
C ARG A 61 -23.39 1.96 -20.52
N PHE A 62 -22.73 3.06 -20.91
CA PHE A 62 -21.43 3.47 -20.36
C PHE A 62 -21.50 4.71 -19.48
N VAL A 63 -22.53 5.54 -19.62
CA VAL A 63 -22.69 6.77 -18.84
C VAL A 63 -23.83 6.66 -17.85
N HIS A 64 -25.03 6.24 -18.23
CA HIS A 64 -26.19 6.28 -17.32
C HIS A 64 -26.31 5.05 -16.41
N SER A 65 -26.33 3.85 -16.99
CA SER A 65 -26.55 2.57 -16.29
C SER A 65 -25.58 2.32 -15.12
N PRO A 66 -24.27 2.62 -15.21
CA PRO A 66 -23.35 2.41 -14.09
C PRO A 66 -23.71 3.20 -12.82
N TYR A 67 -24.38 4.35 -12.96
CA TYR A 67 -24.76 5.21 -11.84
C TYR A 67 -26.12 4.85 -11.21
N LEU A 68 -26.82 3.84 -11.73
CA LEU A 68 -28.08 3.36 -11.18
C LEU A 68 -27.92 2.27 -10.12
N VAL A 69 -26.69 1.83 -9.83
CA VAL A 69 -26.43 0.70 -8.91
C VAL A 69 -27.01 0.90 -7.51
N PHE A 70 -27.05 2.14 -7.00
CA PHE A 70 -27.64 2.42 -5.68
C PHE A 70 -29.13 2.77 -5.72
N ALA A 71 -29.75 2.82 -6.91
CA ALA A 71 -31.17 3.08 -7.03
C ALA A 71 -31.97 1.92 -6.41
N GLY A 72 -32.86 2.22 -5.46
CA GLY A 72 -33.71 1.22 -4.81
C GLY A 72 -32.99 0.32 -3.78
N THR A 73 -31.69 0.52 -3.53
CA THR A 73 -30.94 -0.32 -2.57
C THR A 73 -30.96 0.23 -1.14
N GLY A 74 -31.44 1.46 -0.93
CA GLY A 74 -31.40 2.14 0.37
C GLY A 74 -30.03 2.75 0.73
N VAL A 75 -28.98 2.50 -0.06
CA VAL A 75 -27.66 3.13 0.13
C VAL A 75 -27.73 4.59 -0.32
N LYS A 76 -27.57 5.51 0.64
CA LYS A 76 -27.58 6.96 0.37
C LYS A 76 -26.20 7.43 -0.09
N GLY A 77 -26.15 8.44 -0.96
CA GLY A 77 -24.89 8.95 -1.50
C GLY A 77 -25.05 10.27 -2.26
N PRO A 78 -23.93 10.94 -2.58
CA PRO A 78 -23.93 12.13 -3.43
C PRO A 78 -24.17 11.76 -4.89
N ASN A 79 -24.75 12.70 -5.64
CA ASN A 79 -24.93 12.53 -7.07
C ASN A 79 -23.55 12.48 -7.78
N PRO A 80 -23.31 11.49 -8.65
CA PRO A 80 -22.07 11.38 -9.42
C PRO A 80 -22.03 12.39 -10.57
N ARG A 81 -20.84 12.88 -10.90
CA ARG A 81 -20.60 13.59 -12.17
C ARG A 81 -20.42 12.60 -13.31
N ILE A 82 -20.82 12.99 -14.52
CA ILE A 82 -20.61 12.21 -15.74
C ILE A 82 -19.12 11.83 -15.87
N LEU A 83 -18.86 10.55 -16.16
CA LEU A 83 -17.54 9.89 -16.27
C LEU A 83 -16.64 9.88 -15.02
N LEU A 84 -16.59 10.98 -14.26
CA LEU A 84 -15.69 11.15 -13.11
C LEU A 84 -16.29 10.67 -11.77
N GLY A 85 -17.61 10.44 -11.71
CA GLY A 85 -18.30 10.15 -10.48
C GLY A 85 -18.05 11.24 -9.43
N ASN A 86 -17.56 10.85 -8.26
CA ASN A 86 -17.15 11.74 -7.17
C ASN A 86 -15.62 11.87 -7.05
N SER A 87 -14.84 11.31 -7.98
CA SER A 87 -13.37 11.33 -7.94
C SER A 87 -12.79 12.75 -7.88
N LEU A 88 -13.38 13.70 -8.61
CA LEU A 88 -12.90 15.09 -8.62
C LEU A 88 -13.06 15.76 -7.24
N GLU A 89 -14.17 15.51 -6.54
CA GLU A 89 -14.37 16.03 -5.18
C GLU A 89 -13.37 15.41 -4.19
N LEU A 90 -13.18 14.08 -4.29
CA LEU A 90 -12.21 13.34 -3.49
C LEU A 90 -10.77 13.85 -3.68
N LEU A 91 -10.39 14.24 -4.90
CA LEU A 91 -9.06 14.79 -5.20
C LEU A 91 -8.90 16.24 -4.76
N THR A 92 -9.88 17.10 -5.06
CA THR A 92 -9.77 18.56 -4.83
C THR A 92 -9.93 18.94 -3.35
N ARG A 93 -10.83 18.28 -2.63
CA ARG A 93 -11.02 18.50 -1.17
C ARG A 93 -10.14 17.57 -0.32
N GLY A 94 -9.66 16.48 -0.89
CA GLY A 94 -9.00 15.39 -0.18
C GLY A 94 -10.02 14.39 0.38
N GLU A 95 -9.60 13.13 0.46
CA GLU A 95 -10.49 12.01 0.85
C GLU A 95 -11.06 12.19 2.25
N MET A 96 -10.25 12.65 3.23
CA MET A 96 -10.69 12.83 4.62
C MET A 96 -11.82 13.85 4.76
N GLN A 97 -11.69 15.03 4.15
CA GLN A 97 -12.74 16.06 4.21
C GLN A 97 -14.01 15.60 3.50
N THR A 98 -13.84 14.90 2.37
CA THR A 98 -14.96 14.38 1.58
C THR A 98 -15.72 13.29 2.34
N TYR A 99 -15.01 12.34 2.96
CA TYR A 99 -15.62 11.34 3.85
C TYR A 99 -16.31 11.97 5.05
N HIS A 100 -15.73 13.00 5.66
CA HIS A 100 -16.40 13.73 6.72
C HIS A 100 -17.73 14.35 6.27
N LYS A 101 -17.75 14.99 5.09
CA LYS A 101 -18.96 15.55 4.50
C LYS A 101 -20.00 14.46 4.22
N PHE A 102 -19.60 13.36 3.60
CA PHE A 102 -20.51 12.27 3.25
C PHE A 102 -21.06 11.58 4.50
N TYR A 103 -20.20 11.30 5.49
CA TYR A 103 -20.60 10.74 6.79
C TYR A 103 -21.64 11.62 7.50
N LYS A 104 -21.41 12.94 7.55
CA LYS A 104 -22.34 13.88 8.20
C LYS A 104 -23.70 13.97 7.47
N THR A 105 -23.71 13.78 6.15
CA THR A 105 -24.92 13.95 5.33
C THR A 105 -25.73 12.66 5.21
N TYR A 106 -25.06 11.52 5.04
CA TYR A 106 -25.67 10.25 4.68
C TYR A 106 -25.61 9.21 5.80
N GLY A 107 -24.82 9.46 6.85
CA GLY A 107 -24.63 8.56 7.99
C GLY A 107 -23.40 7.66 7.84
N PRO A 108 -23.30 6.60 8.68
CA PRO A 108 -22.10 5.77 8.79
C PRO A 108 -21.88 4.82 7.59
N ILE A 109 -22.87 4.68 6.71
CA ILE A 109 -22.83 3.90 5.48
C ILE A 109 -23.24 4.83 4.36
N PHE A 110 -22.37 5.01 3.36
CA PHE A 110 -22.69 5.86 2.21
C PHE A 110 -22.08 5.32 0.93
N GLY A 111 -22.85 5.41 -0.15
CA GLY A 111 -22.44 5.08 -1.50
C GLY A 111 -21.84 6.30 -2.21
N PHE A 112 -20.87 6.09 -3.07
CA PHE A 112 -20.35 7.09 -4.01
C PHE A 112 -19.71 6.38 -5.21
N TYR A 113 -19.29 7.14 -6.21
CA TYR A 113 -18.69 6.59 -7.42
C TYR A 113 -17.25 7.06 -7.60
N ARG A 114 -16.32 6.15 -7.89
CA ARG A 114 -14.97 6.48 -8.36
C ARG A 114 -14.90 6.26 -9.86
N GLY A 115 -14.93 7.34 -10.63
CA GLY A 115 -15.29 7.25 -12.04
C GLY A 115 -16.69 6.67 -12.17
N THR A 116 -16.86 5.61 -12.94
CA THR A 116 -18.12 4.87 -13.09
C THR A 116 -18.30 3.70 -12.11
N ARG A 117 -17.32 3.44 -11.23
CA ARG A 117 -17.34 2.27 -10.34
C ARG A 117 -18.08 2.60 -9.02
N PRO A 118 -19.10 1.82 -8.62
CA PRO A 118 -19.79 2.01 -7.35
C PRO A 118 -18.91 1.60 -6.17
N VAL A 119 -18.91 2.44 -5.13
CA VAL A 119 -18.18 2.22 -3.88
C VAL A 119 -19.11 2.50 -2.70
N VAL A 120 -19.12 1.62 -1.70
CA VAL A 120 -19.79 1.84 -0.42
C VAL A 120 -18.72 2.02 0.66
N ALA A 121 -18.72 3.16 1.33
CA ALA A 121 -17.91 3.35 2.53
C ALA A 121 -18.66 2.86 3.78
N VAL A 122 -17.97 2.12 4.63
CA VAL A 122 -18.49 1.59 5.89
C VAL A 122 -17.62 2.08 7.04
N THR A 123 -18.22 2.81 7.96
CA THR A 123 -17.55 3.37 9.16
C THR A 123 -18.12 2.86 10.47
N ASP A 124 -19.24 2.13 10.40
CA ASP A 124 -19.87 1.52 11.56
C ASP A 124 -19.02 0.36 12.11
N PRO A 125 -18.62 0.37 13.39
CA PRO A 125 -17.69 -0.60 13.94
C PRO A 125 -18.11 -2.08 13.77
N ILE A 126 -19.41 -2.39 13.91
CA ILE A 126 -19.95 -3.76 13.76
C ILE A 126 -19.84 -4.21 12.30
N LEU A 127 -20.17 -3.32 11.37
CA LEU A 127 -20.10 -3.61 9.95
C LEU A 127 -18.66 -3.66 9.44
N VAL A 128 -17.77 -2.87 10.01
CA VAL A 128 -16.34 -2.96 9.73
C VAL A 128 -15.81 -4.33 10.09
N ASP A 129 -16.14 -4.85 11.28
CA ASP A 129 -15.76 -6.20 11.67
C ASP A 129 -16.37 -7.25 10.73
N MET A 130 -17.67 -7.15 10.41
CA MET A 130 -18.32 -8.05 9.44
C MET A 130 -17.62 -8.06 8.06
N VAL A 131 -17.25 -6.88 7.53
CA VAL A 131 -16.61 -6.73 6.21
C VAL A 131 -15.17 -7.26 6.22
N LEU A 132 -14.44 -7.10 7.33
CA LEU A 132 -13.02 -7.44 7.41
C LEU A 132 -12.73 -8.83 7.96
N SER A 133 -13.52 -9.32 8.92
CA SER A 133 -13.39 -10.63 9.56
C SER A 133 -14.03 -11.76 8.73
N SER A 134 -15.04 -11.41 7.92
CA SER A 134 -15.72 -12.22 6.89
C SER A 134 -15.84 -13.73 7.16
N GLU A 135 -16.39 -14.12 8.32
CA GLU A 135 -16.82 -15.50 8.60
C GLU A 135 -17.96 -15.97 7.67
N GLN A 136 -18.59 -15.07 6.90
CA GLN A 136 -19.79 -15.36 6.09
C GLN A 136 -19.60 -15.40 4.56
N ASN A 137 -18.36 -15.49 4.04
CA ASN A 137 -18.05 -15.53 2.60
C ASN A 137 -18.73 -14.43 1.74
N SER A 138 -19.16 -13.32 2.34
CA SER A 138 -19.94 -12.28 1.65
C SER A 138 -19.07 -11.18 1.06
N PHE A 139 -17.83 -11.07 1.55
CA PHE A 139 -16.85 -10.08 1.14
C PHE A 139 -15.53 -10.77 0.82
N THR A 140 -14.93 -10.40 -0.30
CA THR A 140 -13.61 -10.87 -0.75
C THR A 140 -12.64 -9.71 -0.87
N THR A 141 -11.34 -9.97 -0.80
CA THR A 141 -10.34 -8.97 -1.23
C THR A 141 -10.53 -8.61 -2.70
N VAL A 142 -10.18 -7.38 -3.09
CA VAL A 142 -10.32 -6.92 -4.48
C VAL A 142 -9.32 -7.68 -5.35
N HIS A 143 -9.79 -8.75 -6.01
CA HIS A 143 -9.01 -9.49 -7.00
C HIS A 143 -9.23 -8.87 -8.38
N HIS A 144 -8.19 -8.25 -8.95
CA HIS A 144 -8.15 -7.86 -10.37
C HIS A 144 -6.86 -8.46 -10.95
N ASN A 145 -7.02 -9.53 -11.75
CA ASN A 145 -5.99 -10.28 -12.49
C ASN A 145 -4.71 -10.63 -11.70
N HIS A 146 -4.67 -11.87 -11.22
CA HIS A 146 -3.58 -12.44 -10.42
C HIS A 146 -2.63 -13.21 -11.33
N GLN A 147 -1.48 -12.62 -11.65
CA GLN A 147 -0.37 -13.37 -12.20
C GLN A 147 0.70 -13.71 -11.16
N HIS A 148 0.85 -12.93 -10.08
CA HIS A 148 1.82 -13.25 -9.03
C HIS A 148 1.34 -12.77 -7.65
N TYR A 149 1.44 -13.65 -6.65
CA TYR A 149 1.09 -13.42 -5.24
C TYR A 149 1.78 -12.16 -4.66
N LEU A 150 3.08 -12.00 -4.90
CA LEU A 150 3.83 -10.81 -4.47
C LEU A 150 3.30 -9.53 -5.16
N ARG A 151 3.06 -9.56 -6.47
CA ARG A 151 2.56 -8.42 -7.25
C ARG A 151 1.15 -8.00 -6.82
N SER A 152 0.31 -8.96 -6.42
CA SER A 152 -1.03 -8.67 -5.88
C SER A 152 -0.98 -8.11 -4.46
N ILE A 153 -0.07 -8.55 -3.60
CA ILE A 153 0.14 -7.94 -2.29
C ILE A 153 0.69 -6.51 -2.41
N LEU A 154 1.62 -6.25 -3.32
CA LEU A 154 2.12 -4.90 -3.59
C LEU A 154 0.99 -3.96 -4.06
N ARG A 155 0.09 -4.42 -4.96
CA ARG A 155 -1.12 -3.65 -5.34
C ARG A 155 -2.01 -3.32 -4.16
N VAL A 156 -2.23 -4.27 -3.26
CA VAL A 156 -3.11 -4.09 -2.08
C VAL A 156 -2.52 -3.10 -1.08
N HIS A 157 -1.19 -3.01 -0.97
CA HIS A 157 -0.49 -2.05 -0.10
C HIS A 157 -0.18 -0.70 -0.77
N GLY A 158 -0.78 -0.39 -1.92
CA GLY A 158 -0.61 0.91 -2.58
C GLY A 158 0.77 1.13 -3.20
N LEU A 159 1.63 0.10 -3.24
CA LEU A 159 2.84 0.11 -4.05
C LEU A 159 2.39 -0.13 -5.50
N PRO A 160 2.69 0.79 -6.45
CA PRO A 160 2.12 0.75 -7.78
C PRO A 160 2.58 -0.51 -8.48
N ALA A 161 1.73 -1.53 -8.53
CA ALA A 161 2.04 -2.69 -9.34
C ALA A 161 1.67 -2.39 -10.80
N VAL A 162 2.63 -1.83 -11.54
CA VAL A 162 3.50 -2.65 -12.40
C VAL A 162 2.78 -3.92 -12.93
N LEU A 163 2.42 -3.85 -14.22
CA LEU A 163 2.05 -4.86 -15.21
C LEU A 163 0.71 -4.73 -15.92
N SER A 164 0.85 -4.64 -17.25
CA SER A 164 -0.12 -4.80 -18.33
C SER A 164 -0.99 -6.07 -18.19
N PRO A 165 -2.23 -6.08 -18.72
CA PRO A 165 -3.00 -7.31 -18.84
C PRO A 165 -2.37 -8.27 -19.89
N LEU A 166 -2.31 -9.58 -19.60
CA LEU A 166 -2.00 -10.62 -20.61
C LEU A 166 -3.15 -10.76 -21.63
N PRO A 167 -2.91 -11.40 -22.79
CA PRO A 167 -3.95 -11.70 -23.79
C PRO A 167 -5.14 -12.48 -23.22
N GLN A 168 -6.36 -12.17 -23.68
CA GLN A 168 -7.65 -12.67 -23.16
C GLN A 168 -7.75 -14.21 -23.03
N GLN A 169 -7.10 -14.97 -23.91
CA GLN A 169 -7.13 -16.44 -23.86
C GLN A 169 -6.41 -17.04 -22.65
N GLN A 170 -5.31 -16.43 -22.19
CA GLN A 170 -4.61 -16.84 -20.97
C GLN A 170 -5.32 -16.34 -19.70
N GLN A 171 -6.08 -15.25 -19.81
CA GLN A 171 -6.89 -14.72 -18.70
C GLN A 171 -7.99 -15.71 -18.29
N GLN A 172 -8.70 -16.33 -19.24
CA GLN A 172 -9.77 -17.29 -18.93
C GLN A 172 -9.24 -18.61 -18.32
N GLN A 173 -8.10 -19.13 -18.79
CA GLN A 173 -7.48 -20.33 -18.21
C GLN A 173 -6.82 -20.08 -16.84
N GLN A 174 -6.31 -18.86 -16.57
CA GLN A 174 -5.67 -18.53 -15.28
C GLN A 174 -6.66 -18.03 -14.22
N GLN A 175 -7.82 -17.46 -14.60
CA GLN A 175 -8.87 -17.04 -13.66
C GLN A 175 -9.44 -18.22 -12.87
N GLN A 176 -9.36 -19.43 -13.41
CA GLN A 176 -9.76 -20.66 -12.74
C GLN A 176 -8.71 -21.17 -11.72
N ARG A 177 -7.48 -20.63 -11.71
CA ARG A 177 -6.34 -21.23 -10.98
C ARG A 177 -5.94 -20.55 -9.66
N PHE A 178 -6.40 -19.34 -9.37
CA PHE A 178 -6.04 -18.63 -8.12
C PHE A 178 -7.29 -18.14 -7.40
N GLU A 179 -7.80 -18.99 -6.51
CA GLU A 179 -8.88 -18.63 -5.59
C GLU A 179 -8.34 -17.84 -4.39
N ASN A 180 -9.22 -17.14 -3.67
CA ASN A 180 -8.92 -16.52 -2.36
C ASN A 180 -8.12 -17.45 -1.42
N ASP A 181 -8.34 -18.75 -1.55
CA ASP A 181 -7.78 -19.79 -0.73
C ASP A 181 -6.23 -19.83 -0.82
N ASP A 182 -5.62 -19.60 -1.99
CA ASP A 182 -4.16 -19.64 -2.13
C ASP A 182 -3.48 -18.44 -1.48
N THR A 183 -4.09 -17.26 -1.59
CA THR A 183 -3.60 -16.06 -0.89
C THR A 183 -3.70 -16.25 0.61
N LEU A 184 -4.80 -16.84 1.09
CA LEU A 184 -4.99 -17.14 2.50
C LEU A 184 -4.04 -18.23 3.01
N LYS A 185 -3.79 -19.29 2.22
CA LYS A 185 -2.80 -20.34 2.52
C LYS A 185 -1.41 -19.76 2.65
N ALA A 186 -0.96 -18.97 1.69
CA ALA A 186 0.36 -18.34 1.74
C ALA A 186 0.49 -17.36 2.91
N ARG A 187 -0.56 -16.59 3.24
CA ARG A 187 -0.58 -15.75 4.44
C ARG A 187 -0.52 -16.56 5.73
N LYS A 188 -1.24 -17.69 5.80
CA LYS A 188 -1.19 -18.62 6.95
C LYS A 188 0.22 -19.19 7.11
N GLY A 189 0.86 -19.63 6.03
CA GLY A 189 2.23 -20.12 6.03
C GLY A 189 3.25 -19.04 6.45
N LEU A 190 3.13 -17.82 5.90
CA LEU A 190 4.00 -16.73 6.35
C LEU A 190 3.74 -16.36 7.82
N ARG A 191 2.48 -16.40 8.27
CA ARG A 191 2.09 -16.09 9.66
C ARG A 191 2.64 -17.12 10.65
N SER A 192 2.62 -18.41 10.33
CA SER A 192 3.20 -19.44 11.18
C SER A 192 4.70 -19.25 11.36
N ILE A 193 5.38 -18.66 10.36
CA ILE A 193 6.80 -18.36 10.40
C ILE A 193 7.07 -17.06 11.17
N LEU A 194 6.50 -15.92 10.75
CA LEU A 194 6.80 -14.60 11.33
C LEU A 194 6.36 -14.42 12.79
N LEU A 195 5.45 -15.27 13.29
CA LEU A 195 4.99 -15.22 14.68
C LEU A 195 5.78 -16.12 15.63
N LEU A 196 6.79 -16.85 15.16
CA LEU A 196 7.65 -17.67 16.01
C LEU A 196 8.31 -16.81 17.09
N PRO A 197 8.11 -17.11 18.40
CA PRO A 197 8.67 -16.32 19.50
C PRO A 197 10.18 -16.09 19.39
N ARG A 198 10.93 -17.12 18.95
CA ARG A 198 12.38 -17.06 18.76
C ARG A 198 12.83 -16.01 17.75
N LEU A 199 12.04 -15.73 16.71
CA LEU A 199 12.36 -14.71 15.70
C LEU A 199 12.36 -13.29 16.28
N PHE A 200 11.62 -13.05 17.37
CA PHE A 200 11.66 -11.77 18.09
C PHE A 200 12.93 -11.60 18.94
N LYS A 201 13.51 -12.70 19.43
CA LYS A 201 14.83 -12.64 20.08
C LYS A 201 15.94 -12.39 19.05
N LEU A 202 15.84 -12.97 17.85
CA LEU A 202 16.82 -12.78 16.78
C LEU A 202 16.90 -11.35 16.24
N MET A 203 15.81 -10.56 16.30
CA MET A 203 15.85 -9.16 15.86
C MET A 203 16.52 -8.22 16.86
N VAL A 204 16.58 -8.56 18.15
CA VAL A 204 17.10 -7.64 19.19
C VAL A 204 18.58 -7.31 18.95
N PRO A 205 19.49 -8.29 18.75
CA PRO A 205 20.88 -8.00 18.43
C PRO A 205 21.02 -7.18 17.14
N VAL A 206 20.22 -7.46 16.11
CA VAL A 206 20.25 -6.71 14.85
C VAL A 206 19.87 -5.25 15.06
N VAL A 207 18.76 -4.99 15.77
CA VAL A 207 18.27 -3.63 16.03
C VAL A 207 19.29 -2.82 16.85
N LEU A 208 19.86 -3.43 17.89
CA LEU A 208 20.84 -2.80 18.78
C LEU A 208 22.20 -2.58 18.11
N GLN A 209 22.71 -3.57 17.38
CA GLN A 209 23.99 -3.44 16.67
C GLN A 209 23.91 -2.30 15.65
N ASN A 210 22.87 -2.26 14.81
CA ASN A 210 22.68 -1.18 13.86
C ASN A 210 22.41 0.18 14.55
N PHE A 211 21.89 0.17 15.78
CA PHE A 211 21.71 1.40 16.54
C PHE A 211 23.08 1.99 16.89
N ASP A 212 23.96 1.19 17.49
CA ASP A 212 25.30 1.63 17.89
C ASP A 212 26.20 1.99 16.71
N THR A 213 26.17 1.19 15.63
CA THR A 213 27.11 1.36 14.51
C THR A 213 26.68 2.43 13.51
N LEU A 214 25.43 2.86 13.52
CA LEU A 214 24.91 3.78 12.51
C LEU A 214 24.04 4.89 13.09
N LEU A 215 22.95 4.55 13.77
CA LEU A 215 21.97 5.55 14.18
C LEU A 215 22.52 6.48 15.27
N LEU A 216 23.34 5.95 16.19
CA LEU A 216 23.99 6.70 17.24
C LEU A 216 24.90 7.79 16.65
N GLU A 217 25.82 7.42 15.76
CA GLU A 217 26.75 8.35 15.10
C GLU A 217 25.99 9.40 14.24
N THR A 218 24.92 8.97 13.57
CA THR A 218 24.07 9.88 12.76
C THR A 218 23.33 10.89 13.64
N LEU A 219 22.84 10.49 14.81
CA LEU A 219 22.19 11.39 15.77
C LEU A 219 23.20 12.30 16.49
N GLU A 220 24.39 11.80 16.80
CA GLU A 220 25.47 12.59 17.40
C GLU A 220 25.96 13.70 16.45
N SER A 221 26.21 13.37 15.18
CA SER A 221 26.55 14.35 14.15
C SER A 221 25.43 15.37 13.87
N SER A 222 24.20 15.05 14.27
CA SER A 222 23.04 15.92 14.16
C SER A 222 22.88 16.92 15.32
N LEU A 223 23.62 16.76 16.43
CA LEU A 223 23.51 17.63 17.62
C LEU A 223 23.92 19.09 17.36
N SER A 224 24.88 19.30 16.45
CA SER A 224 25.34 20.64 16.07
C SER A 224 24.37 21.37 15.15
N ARG A 225 23.40 20.66 14.56
CA ARG A 225 22.48 21.21 13.56
C ARG A 225 21.25 21.82 14.24
N PRO A 226 20.82 23.03 13.84
CA PRO A 226 19.63 23.66 14.42
C PRO A 226 18.32 22.95 14.05
N SER A 227 18.34 22.16 12.97
CA SER A 227 17.20 21.42 12.44
C SER A 227 17.69 20.26 11.58
N VAL A 228 17.09 19.08 11.76
CA VAL A 228 17.40 17.86 11.02
C VAL A 228 16.11 17.18 10.60
N ASP A 229 16.07 16.70 9.35
CA ASP A 229 14.98 15.85 8.89
C ASP A 229 15.13 14.44 9.49
N ILE A 230 14.29 14.11 10.46
CA ILE A 230 14.36 12.84 11.18
C ILE A 230 14.07 11.64 10.27
N TRP A 231 13.35 11.83 9.15
CA TRP A 231 13.15 10.79 8.16
C TRP A 231 14.48 10.34 7.58
N SER A 232 15.29 11.28 7.10
CA SER A 232 16.61 10.98 6.52
C SER A 232 17.60 10.42 7.52
N VAL A 233 17.40 10.66 8.82
CA VAL A 233 18.21 10.04 9.89
C VAL A 233 17.85 8.57 10.06
N TYR A 234 16.55 8.23 10.09
CA TYR A 234 16.10 6.85 10.27
C TYR A 234 16.16 6.01 9.00
N GLU A 235 16.15 6.62 7.81
CA GLU A 235 16.11 5.95 6.52
C GLU A 235 17.23 4.89 6.34
N PRO A 236 18.53 5.24 6.44
CA PRO A 236 19.60 4.25 6.30
C PRO A 236 19.59 3.22 7.43
N TYR A 237 19.19 3.61 8.65
CA TYR A 237 19.09 2.71 9.80
C TYR A 237 18.02 1.63 9.59
N CYS A 238 16.81 2.02 9.20
CA CYS A 238 15.70 1.09 8.99
C CYS A 238 16.00 0.11 7.85
N LEU A 239 16.72 0.57 6.83
CA LEU A 239 17.18 -0.27 5.73
C LEU A 239 18.15 -1.35 6.23
N GLN A 240 19.15 -0.98 7.03
CA GLN A 240 20.10 -1.96 7.58
C GLN A 240 19.43 -2.92 8.58
N VAL A 241 18.49 -2.44 9.39
CA VAL A 241 17.73 -3.29 10.31
C VAL A 241 16.94 -4.34 9.55
N ILE A 242 16.20 -3.97 8.50
CA ILE A 242 15.40 -4.97 7.76
C ILE A 242 16.28 -5.96 6.99
N LEU A 243 17.41 -5.50 6.42
CA LEU A 243 18.38 -6.36 5.76
C LEU A 243 18.99 -7.37 6.75
N GLY A 244 19.34 -6.91 7.95
CA GLY A 244 19.86 -7.78 9.01
C GLY A 244 18.84 -8.78 9.53
N ILE A 245 17.58 -8.38 9.69
CA ILE A 245 16.48 -9.27 10.12
C ILE A 245 16.27 -10.40 9.12
N VAL A 246 16.27 -10.05 7.82
CA VAL A 246 16.16 -11.04 6.75
C VAL A 246 17.42 -11.89 6.64
N GLY A 247 18.60 -11.34 6.95
CA GLY A 247 19.88 -12.05 6.86
C GLY A 247 20.70 -11.71 5.63
N LEU A 248 20.39 -10.60 4.96
CA LEU A 248 21.08 -10.10 3.76
C LEU A 248 22.01 -8.93 4.06
N SER A 249 22.61 -8.91 5.26
CA SER A 249 23.45 -7.81 5.76
C SER A 249 24.95 -7.97 5.47
N SER A 250 25.38 -9.06 4.82
CA SER A 250 26.80 -9.34 4.55
C SER A 250 27.30 -8.74 3.23
N GLY A 251 28.39 -7.96 3.32
CA GLY A 251 29.25 -7.58 2.19
C GLY A 251 28.52 -7.11 0.93
N LYS A 252 28.82 -7.78 -0.18
CA LYS A 252 28.36 -7.48 -1.55
C LYS A 252 26.82 -7.42 -1.67
N HIS A 253 26.11 -8.39 -1.11
CA HIS A 253 24.64 -8.43 -1.19
C HIS A 253 23.96 -7.28 -0.47
N ARG A 254 24.55 -6.79 0.63
CA ARG A 254 23.97 -5.67 1.38
C ARG A 254 23.85 -4.44 0.49
N GLU A 255 24.91 -4.12 -0.24
CA GLU A 255 24.97 -2.92 -1.09
C GLU A 255 24.08 -3.06 -2.32
N GLU A 256 24.09 -4.24 -2.96
CA GLU A 256 23.26 -4.53 -4.13
C GLU A 256 21.75 -4.49 -3.79
N VAL A 257 21.33 -5.19 -2.72
CA VAL A 257 19.92 -5.22 -2.30
C VAL A 257 19.49 -3.83 -1.80
N ALA A 258 20.32 -3.13 -1.02
CA ALA A 258 20.01 -1.78 -0.56
C ALA A 258 19.82 -0.81 -1.72
N SER A 259 20.71 -0.85 -2.71
CA SER A 259 20.65 -0.01 -3.91
C SER A 259 19.41 -0.31 -4.74
N ALA A 260 19.13 -1.59 -5.02
CA ALA A 260 17.94 -2.02 -5.76
C ALA A 260 16.64 -1.60 -5.05
N LEU A 261 16.57 -1.76 -3.73
CA LEU A 261 15.41 -1.37 -2.94
C LEU A 261 15.19 0.15 -2.99
N GLN A 262 16.26 0.93 -2.84
CA GLN A 262 16.18 2.39 -2.89
C GLN A 262 15.80 2.91 -4.28
N ASN A 263 16.31 2.29 -5.35
CA ASN A 263 15.95 2.62 -6.74
C ASN A 263 14.47 2.33 -6.99
N TYR A 264 13.99 1.16 -6.59
CA TYR A 264 12.58 0.80 -6.65
C TYR A 264 11.70 1.84 -5.95
N PHE A 265 11.99 2.18 -4.68
CA PHE A 265 11.21 3.18 -3.96
C PHE A 265 11.33 4.59 -4.56
N THR A 266 12.48 4.96 -5.11
CA THR A 266 12.66 6.25 -5.78
C THR A 266 11.77 6.37 -7.01
N VAL A 267 11.71 5.33 -7.84
CA VAL A 267 10.84 5.31 -9.02
C VAL A 267 9.37 5.31 -8.62
N VAL A 268 8.98 4.48 -7.66
CA VAL A 268 7.62 4.41 -7.11
C VAL A 268 7.16 5.76 -6.54
N ASN A 269 8.01 6.42 -5.75
CA ASN A 269 7.67 7.70 -5.11
C ASN A 269 7.57 8.85 -6.11
N ARG A 270 8.39 8.85 -7.18
CA ARG A 270 8.37 9.86 -8.25
C ARG A 270 7.23 9.64 -9.25
N SER A 271 6.88 8.40 -9.56
CA SER A 271 5.78 8.08 -10.50
C SER A 271 4.38 8.34 -9.89
N GLY A 272 4.26 8.25 -8.56
CA GLY A 272 2.98 8.15 -7.86
C GLY A 272 2.10 9.40 -7.79
N THR A 273 2.52 10.62 -8.15
CA THR A 273 1.61 11.79 -8.07
C THR A 273 0.79 11.97 -9.35
N VAL A 274 1.46 12.03 -10.49
CA VAL A 274 0.80 12.31 -11.78
C VAL A 274 -0.02 11.09 -12.22
N GLU A 275 0.56 9.89 -12.19
CA GLU A 275 -0.17 8.66 -12.53
C GLU A 275 -1.38 8.45 -11.62
N PHE A 276 -1.26 8.71 -10.32
CA PHE A 276 -2.38 8.60 -9.38
C PHE A 276 -3.51 9.55 -9.73
N VAL A 277 -3.22 10.81 -10.03
CA VAL A 277 -4.24 11.81 -10.43
C VAL A 277 -4.92 11.38 -11.73
N PHE A 278 -4.14 11.01 -12.76
CA PHE A 278 -4.69 10.53 -14.03
C PHE A 278 -5.52 9.25 -13.85
N ARG A 279 -5.06 8.29 -13.04
CA ARG A 279 -5.81 7.05 -12.77
C ARG A 279 -7.05 7.30 -11.91
N ALA A 280 -7.00 8.21 -10.96
CA ALA A 280 -8.15 8.57 -10.13
C ALA A 280 -9.26 9.26 -10.94
N LEU A 281 -8.90 10.04 -11.96
CA LEU A 281 -9.85 10.72 -12.85
C LEU A 281 -10.31 9.83 -14.01
N PHE A 282 -9.37 9.13 -14.67
CA PHE A 282 -9.61 8.50 -15.97
C PHE A 282 -9.47 6.98 -15.95
N GLY A 283 -9.08 6.35 -14.82
CA GLY A 283 -8.86 4.89 -14.72
C GLY A 283 -10.12 4.02 -14.85
N SER A 284 -11.29 4.62 -15.03
CA SER A 284 -12.53 3.93 -15.43
C SER A 284 -12.77 3.93 -16.93
N ILE A 285 -11.97 4.65 -17.72
CA ILE A 285 -12.07 4.66 -19.18
C ILE A 285 -11.43 3.36 -19.72
N PRO A 286 -12.13 2.55 -20.53
CA PRO A 286 -11.63 1.26 -21.01
C PRO A 286 -10.27 1.31 -21.71
N CYS A 287 -9.94 2.41 -22.40
CA CYS A 287 -8.66 2.58 -23.09
C CYS A 287 -7.57 3.27 -22.24
N PHE A 288 -7.86 3.61 -20.98
CA PHE A 288 -6.91 4.34 -20.13
C PHE A 288 -5.62 3.56 -19.92
N ASP A 289 -5.73 2.25 -19.62
CA ASP A 289 -4.53 1.42 -19.41
C ASP A 289 -3.64 1.37 -20.66
N GLU A 290 -4.24 1.36 -21.84
CA GLU A 290 -3.51 1.34 -23.13
C GLU A 290 -2.86 2.70 -23.42
N ALA A 291 -3.57 3.80 -23.16
CA ALA A 291 -3.01 5.16 -23.27
C ALA A 291 -1.86 5.39 -22.28
N MET A 292 -1.97 4.84 -21.07
CA MET A 292 -0.92 4.96 -20.04
C MET A 292 0.34 4.14 -20.35
N LYS A 293 0.27 3.12 -21.22
CA LYS A 293 1.47 2.39 -21.68
C LYS A 293 2.42 3.29 -22.46
N VAL A 294 1.89 4.26 -23.22
CA VAL A 294 2.67 5.22 -24.03
C VAL A 294 3.54 6.14 -23.16
N LEU A 295 3.15 6.39 -21.91
CA LEU A 295 3.87 7.29 -21.00
C LEU A 295 5.15 6.70 -20.38
N ASN A 296 5.57 5.49 -20.76
CA ASN A 296 6.85 4.79 -20.46
C ASN A 296 7.31 4.69 -18.98
N ARG A 297 6.55 5.25 -18.02
CA ARG A 297 6.91 5.27 -16.58
C ARG A 297 6.55 3.96 -15.86
N ARG A 298 5.55 3.24 -16.37
CA ARG A 298 5.11 1.93 -15.85
C ARG A 298 6.18 0.86 -16.11
N ALA A 299 6.77 0.89 -17.31
CA ALA A 299 7.88 0.02 -17.71
C ALA A 299 9.10 0.20 -16.80
N LYS A 300 9.42 1.44 -16.39
CA LYS A 300 10.56 1.69 -15.50
C LYS A 300 10.36 1.12 -14.09
N ALA A 301 9.16 1.25 -13.51
CA ALA A 301 8.89 0.66 -12.20
C ALA A 301 8.87 -0.89 -12.26
N GLU A 302 8.45 -1.45 -13.41
CA GLU A 302 8.52 -2.88 -13.73
C GLU A 302 9.96 -3.37 -13.74
N GLU A 303 10.80 -2.68 -14.51
CA GLU A 303 12.22 -2.97 -14.65
C GLU A 303 12.95 -2.94 -13.30
N GLU A 304 12.76 -1.89 -12.49
CA GLU A 304 13.39 -1.81 -11.17
C GLU A 304 12.89 -2.89 -10.20
N PHE A 305 11.62 -3.30 -10.32
CA PHE A 305 11.09 -4.37 -9.49
C PHE A 305 11.66 -5.72 -9.89
N ASP A 306 11.72 -6.03 -11.19
CA ASP A 306 12.28 -7.28 -11.69
C ASP A 306 13.80 -7.34 -11.41
N ASN A 307 14.51 -6.21 -11.47
CA ASN A 307 15.89 -6.09 -11.01
C ASN A 307 16.01 -6.43 -9.51
N LEU A 308 15.16 -5.85 -8.66
CA LEU A 308 15.13 -6.16 -7.22
C LEU A 308 14.87 -7.65 -6.96
N VAL A 309 13.94 -8.27 -7.69
CA VAL A 309 13.66 -9.71 -7.62
C VAL A 309 14.92 -10.50 -7.97
N GLY A 310 15.60 -10.16 -9.06
CA GLY A 310 16.83 -10.83 -9.50
C GLY A 310 17.94 -10.76 -8.45
N VAL A 311 18.21 -9.57 -7.90
CA VAL A 311 19.23 -9.37 -6.87
C VAL A 311 18.90 -10.17 -5.60
N VAL A 312 17.65 -10.14 -5.14
CA VAL A 312 17.23 -10.89 -3.95
C VAL A 312 17.28 -12.39 -4.19
N SER A 313 16.89 -12.86 -5.37
CA SER A 313 16.99 -14.28 -5.75
C SER A 313 18.45 -14.76 -5.72
N SER A 314 19.37 -13.99 -6.29
CA SER A 314 20.80 -14.31 -6.24
C SER A 314 21.32 -14.40 -4.81
N ALA A 315 20.95 -13.42 -3.97
CA ALA A 315 21.36 -13.39 -2.57
C ALA A 315 20.80 -14.57 -1.77
N ILE A 316 19.57 -15.02 -2.06
CA ILE A 316 18.96 -16.19 -1.42
C ILE A 316 19.66 -17.49 -1.86
N CYS A 317 19.99 -17.63 -3.14
CA CYS A 317 20.72 -18.79 -3.65
C CYS A 317 22.08 -18.96 -2.96
N GLU A 318 22.83 -17.86 -2.81
CA GLU A 318 24.13 -17.87 -2.10
C GLU A 318 23.96 -18.16 -0.60
N ALA A 319 22.96 -17.55 0.05
CA ALA A 319 22.65 -17.82 1.46
C ALA A 319 22.25 -19.29 1.69
N LYS A 320 21.54 -19.91 0.74
CA LYS A 320 21.15 -21.33 0.81
C LYS A 320 22.37 -22.26 0.77
N GLN A 321 23.36 -21.97 -0.07
CA GLN A 321 24.61 -22.74 -0.12
C GLN A 321 25.37 -22.66 1.22
N TYR A 322 25.46 -21.47 1.81
CA TYR A 322 26.12 -21.30 3.11
C TYR A 322 25.37 -21.95 4.28
N HIS A 323 24.03 -21.95 4.25
CA HIS A 323 23.18 -22.57 5.27
C HIS A 323 23.35 -24.10 5.32
N GLN A 324 23.43 -24.76 4.16
CA GLN A 324 23.67 -26.21 4.07
C GLN A 324 24.98 -26.64 4.74
N VAL A 325 25.98 -25.76 4.79
CA VAL A 325 27.29 -26.03 5.39
C VAL A 325 27.31 -25.81 6.91
N THR A 326 26.55 -24.82 7.41
CA THR A 326 26.67 -24.37 8.81
C THR A 326 25.53 -24.82 9.72
N GLY A 327 24.30 -24.98 9.22
CA GLY A 327 23.13 -25.42 10.00
C GLY A 327 22.63 -24.44 11.09
N ILE A 328 23.26 -23.27 11.26
CA ILE A 328 22.93 -22.34 12.36
C ILE A 328 21.80 -21.39 11.94
N LYS A 329 20.71 -21.35 12.72
CA LYS A 329 19.54 -20.48 12.51
C LYS A 329 19.71 -19.12 13.20
N ARG A 330 20.09 -18.09 12.44
CA ARG A 330 20.39 -16.73 12.93
C ARG A 330 19.43 -15.65 12.42
N ASN A 331 18.68 -15.89 11.35
CA ASN A 331 17.84 -14.87 10.71
C ASN A 331 16.55 -15.44 10.08
N TYR A 332 15.69 -14.55 9.58
CA TYR A 332 14.40 -14.94 9.00
C TYR A 332 14.56 -15.77 7.73
N LEU A 333 15.54 -15.49 6.87
CA LEU A 333 15.77 -16.26 5.65
C LEU A 333 16.13 -17.70 5.95
N GLN A 334 16.98 -17.97 6.93
CA GLN A 334 17.32 -19.34 7.32
C GLN A 334 16.11 -20.10 7.86
N VAL A 335 15.24 -19.44 8.63
CA VAL A 335 13.98 -20.05 9.06
C VAL A 335 13.05 -20.32 7.87
N LEU A 336 13.00 -19.44 6.87
CA LEU A 336 12.26 -19.69 5.63
C LEU A 336 12.83 -20.89 4.85
N LEU A 337 14.16 -21.02 4.76
CA LEU A 337 14.83 -22.12 4.07
C LEU A 337 14.58 -23.47 4.74
N ASP A 338 14.51 -23.52 6.08
CA ASP A 338 14.21 -24.74 6.83
C ASP A 338 12.79 -25.27 6.58
N GLN A 339 11.86 -24.42 6.18
CA GLN A 339 10.49 -24.83 5.86
C GLN A 339 10.39 -25.57 4.51
N SER A 340 11.51 -25.76 3.80
CA SER A 340 11.59 -26.44 2.50
C SER A 340 10.58 -25.89 1.48
N LEU A 341 10.33 -24.58 1.53
CA LEU A 341 9.41 -23.90 0.63
C LEU A 341 9.97 -23.88 -0.79
N PRO A 342 9.10 -23.85 -1.82
CA PRO A 342 9.49 -23.51 -3.17
C PRO A 342 10.32 -22.20 -3.22
N GLU A 343 11.27 -22.14 -4.15
CA GLU A 343 12.21 -21.02 -4.24
C GLU A 343 11.49 -19.68 -4.50
N ASP A 344 10.51 -19.68 -5.40
CA ASP A 344 9.66 -18.54 -5.71
C ASP A 344 8.87 -18.03 -4.49
N GLN A 345 8.42 -18.94 -3.62
CA GLN A 345 7.77 -18.58 -2.35
C GLN A 345 8.76 -17.97 -1.35
N THR A 346 9.97 -18.52 -1.26
CA THR A 346 11.04 -18.00 -0.39
C THR A 346 11.45 -16.59 -0.80
N VAL A 347 11.66 -16.36 -2.10
CA VAL A 347 11.92 -15.03 -2.68
C VAL A 347 10.75 -14.08 -2.39
N SER A 348 9.52 -14.54 -2.60
CA SER A 348 8.33 -13.72 -2.38
C SER A 348 8.17 -13.27 -0.92
N TYR A 349 8.34 -14.18 0.04
CA TYR A 349 8.27 -13.84 1.46
C TYR A 349 9.39 -12.91 1.90
N THR A 350 10.61 -13.14 1.40
CA THR A 350 11.76 -12.27 1.64
C THR A 350 11.50 -10.85 1.15
N LEU A 351 11.05 -10.70 -0.10
CA LEU A 351 10.71 -9.41 -0.70
C LEU A 351 9.58 -8.70 0.05
N LEU A 352 8.57 -9.45 0.51
CA LEU A 352 7.46 -8.89 1.29
C LEU A 352 7.96 -8.25 2.60
N ILE A 353 8.84 -8.96 3.32
CA ILE A 353 9.43 -8.48 4.58
C ILE A 353 10.29 -7.23 4.30
N LEU A 354 11.14 -7.26 3.27
CA LEU A 354 11.98 -6.13 2.89
C LEU A 354 11.15 -4.88 2.52
N LEU A 355 10.20 -5.02 1.59
CA LEU A 355 9.44 -3.90 1.04
C LEU A 355 8.48 -3.31 2.08
N LEU A 356 7.65 -4.14 2.71
CA LEU A 356 6.63 -3.65 3.62
C LEU A 356 7.19 -3.36 5.01
N GLY A 357 8.18 -4.12 5.47
CA GLY A 357 8.81 -3.93 6.78
C GLY A 357 9.57 -2.61 6.84
N TYR A 358 10.43 -2.34 5.86
CA TYR A 358 11.24 -1.12 5.78
C TYR A 358 10.40 0.15 5.92
N HIS A 359 9.43 0.33 5.02
CA HIS A 359 8.67 1.58 4.94
C HIS A 359 7.76 1.77 6.17
N SER A 360 7.20 0.68 6.72
CA SER A 360 6.36 0.71 7.90
C SER A 360 7.13 1.14 9.16
N ILE A 361 8.32 0.57 9.37
CA ILE A 361 9.17 0.89 10.53
C ILE A 361 9.65 2.34 10.43
N LEU A 362 10.19 2.75 9.29
CA LEU A 362 10.67 4.11 9.04
C LEU A 362 9.58 5.15 9.31
N THR A 363 8.41 4.96 8.70
CA THR A 363 7.29 5.89 8.84
C THR A 363 6.82 6.01 10.29
N THR A 364 6.69 4.87 10.99
CA THR A 364 6.21 4.87 12.38
C THR A 364 7.22 5.54 13.30
N LEU A 365 8.52 5.27 13.14
CA LEU A 365 9.59 5.92 13.91
C LEU A 365 9.62 7.42 13.69
N SER A 366 9.62 7.87 12.43
CA SER A 366 9.61 9.29 12.10
C SER A 366 8.39 10.00 12.67
N ALA A 367 7.19 9.42 12.53
CA ALA A 367 5.96 9.99 13.06
C ALA A 367 5.96 10.06 14.59
N ALA A 368 6.36 8.98 15.28
CA ALA A 368 6.46 8.94 16.73
C ALA A 368 7.43 10.03 17.23
N THR A 369 8.62 10.16 16.64
CA THR A 369 9.60 11.16 17.03
C THR A 369 9.10 12.59 16.79
N VAL A 370 8.39 12.86 15.68
CA VAL A 370 7.78 14.18 15.43
C VAL A 370 6.70 14.51 16.46
N HIS A 371 5.83 13.55 16.80
CA HIS A 371 4.80 13.75 17.81
C HIS A 371 5.40 13.97 19.20
N LEU A 372 6.39 13.17 19.59
CA LEU A 372 7.13 13.34 20.86
C LEU A 372 7.93 14.64 20.90
N ALA A 373 8.48 15.12 19.78
CA ALA A 373 9.18 16.40 19.70
C ALA A 373 8.23 17.61 19.85
N ALA A 374 6.96 17.42 19.49
CA ALA A 374 5.90 18.41 19.62
C ALA A 374 5.30 18.48 21.03
N ASP A 375 5.47 17.43 21.84
CA ASP A 375 4.94 17.31 23.20
C ASP A 375 6.03 16.87 24.20
N PRO A 376 6.78 17.83 24.76
CA PRO A 376 7.85 17.55 25.71
C PRO A 376 7.38 16.85 27.00
N ILE A 377 6.12 17.04 27.41
CA ILE A 377 5.57 16.43 28.63
C ILE A 377 5.42 14.93 28.43
N THR A 378 4.77 14.54 27.34
CA THR A 378 4.63 13.12 26.95
C THR A 378 5.99 12.47 26.72
N GLN A 379 6.94 13.15 26.07
CA GLN A 379 8.29 12.62 25.88
C GLN A 379 9.03 12.42 27.20
N GLN A 380 8.86 13.33 28.16
CA GLN A 380 9.47 13.21 29.48
C GLN A 380 8.85 12.08 30.31
N LYS A 381 7.53 11.88 30.21
CA LYS A 381 6.84 10.74 30.83
C LYS A 381 7.37 9.41 30.30
N LEU A 382 7.44 9.25 28.97
CA LEU A 382 8.01 8.06 28.32
C LEU A 382 9.45 7.82 28.76
N TYR A 383 10.29 8.86 28.76
CA TYR A 383 11.67 8.75 29.21
C TYR A 383 11.78 8.25 30.66
N SER A 384 10.95 8.76 31.56
CA SER A 384 10.98 8.41 32.99
C SER A 384 10.61 6.95 33.22
N GLU A 385 9.58 6.45 32.52
CA GLU A 385 9.14 5.05 32.60
C GLU A 385 10.19 4.09 32.00
N LEU A 386 10.76 4.44 30.84
CA LEU A 386 11.84 3.68 30.21
C LEU A 386 13.09 3.62 31.08
N SER A 387 13.46 4.73 31.72
CA SER A 387 14.66 4.80 32.56
C SER A 387 14.51 3.98 33.85
N THR A 388 13.28 3.80 34.32
CA THR A 388 12.96 3.00 35.51
C THR A 388 12.89 1.51 35.18
N SER A 389 12.21 1.16 34.08
CA SER A 389 11.83 -0.22 33.75
C SER A 389 12.85 -0.95 32.90
N VAL A 390 13.60 -0.23 32.06
CA VAL A 390 14.59 -0.82 31.15
C VAL A 390 15.98 -0.50 31.66
N GLN A 391 16.42 -1.31 32.62
CA GLN A 391 17.78 -1.28 33.13
C GLN A 391 18.69 -2.14 32.24
N ARG A 392 19.95 -1.76 32.14
CA ARG A 392 20.91 -2.36 31.20
C ARG A 392 21.20 -3.85 31.50
N GLU A 393 21.01 -4.30 32.73
CA GLU A 393 21.37 -5.67 33.16
C GLU A 393 20.23 -6.68 32.98
N THR A 394 19.01 -6.23 32.68
CA THR A 394 17.84 -7.08 32.44
C THR A 394 17.75 -7.55 30.99
N LEU A 395 17.04 -8.67 30.74
CA LEU A 395 16.69 -9.17 29.41
C LEU A 395 15.97 -8.06 28.63
N PHE A 396 16.74 -7.33 27.80
CA PHE A 396 16.34 -6.06 27.20
C PHE A 396 14.98 -6.11 26.50
N TYR A 397 14.70 -7.22 25.82
CA TYR A 397 13.42 -7.44 25.15
C TYR A 397 12.23 -7.49 26.12
N GLU A 398 12.31 -8.29 27.19
CA GLU A 398 11.22 -8.45 28.15
C GLU A 398 10.97 -7.14 28.91
N ALA A 399 12.05 -6.44 29.26
CA ALA A 399 11.97 -5.12 29.87
C ALA A 399 11.27 -4.12 28.94
N VAL A 400 11.67 -4.02 27.66
CA VAL A 400 11.03 -3.14 26.67
C VAL A 400 9.57 -3.53 26.44
N ASP A 401 9.25 -4.82 26.44
CA ASP A 401 7.88 -5.27 26.21
C ASP A 401 6.95 -4.88 27.36
N SER A 402 7.46 -4.87 28.59
CA SER A 402 6.72 -4.52 29.82
C SER A 402 6.31 -3.05 29.94
N VAL A 403 6.92 -2.13 29.18
CA VAL A 403 6.65 -0.69 29.28
C VAL A 403 5.32 -0.34 28.62
N GLU A 404 4.29 -0.14 29.45
CA GLU A 404 2.92 0.12 28.99
C GLU A 404 2.81 1.45 28.24
N PHE A 405 3.47 2.51 28.72
CA PHE A 405 3.38 3.81 28.06
C PHE A 405 4.10 3.85 26.71
N LEU A 406 5.11 3.00 26.51
CA LEU A 406 5.75 2.84 25.20
C LEU A 406 4.78 2.21 24.19
N ASP A 407 4.05 1.17 24.60
CA ASP A 407 3.02 0.55 23.77
C ASP A 407 1.92 1.57 23.41
N ALA A 408 1.48 2.35 24.40
CA ALA A 408 0.51 3.43 24.20
C ALA A 408 0.98 4.51 23.21
N VAL A 409 2.27 4.91 23.27
CA VAL A 409 2.88 5.87 22.34
C VAL A 409 2.90 5.32 20.92
N VAL A 410 3.24 4.05 20.74
CA VAL A 410 3.25 3.39 19.42
C VAL A 410 1.82 3.28 18.87
N GLN A 411 0.85 2.88 19.69
CA GLN A 411 -0.56 2.77 19.28
C GLN A 411 -1.16 4.12 18.88
N GLU A 412 -0.93 5.17 19.68
CA GLU A 412 -1.41 6.52 19.34
C GLU A 412 -0.73 7.07 18.08
N THR A 413 0.54 6.73 17.88
CA THR A 413 1.25 7.06 16.64
C THR A 413 0.57 6.37 15.46
N LEU A 414 0.29 5.06 15.51
CA LEU A 414 -0.38 4.32 14.42
C LEU A 414 -1.83 4.75 14.20
N ARG A 415 -2.51 5.29 15.23
CA ARG A 415 -3.84 5.89 15.08
C ARG A 415 -3.77 7.14 14.21
N LEU A 416 -2.92 8.10 14.57
CA LEU A 416 -2.74 9.35 13.82
C LEU A 416 -2.06 9.12 12.46
N CYS A 417 -1.10 8.21 12.43
CA CYS A 417 -0.29 7.81 11.29
C CYS A 417 -0.76 6.43 10.79
N SER A 418 -1.98 6.38 10.25
CA SER A 418 -2.56 5.13 9.76
C SER A 418 -1.82 4.65 8.51
N LEU A 419 -0.95 3.63 8.64
CA LEU A 419 -0.10 3.08 7.56
C LEU A 419 -0.88 2.54 6.36
N THR A 420 -2.15 2.15 6.53
CA THR A 420 -3.10 1.83 5.46
C THR A 420 -4.40 2.60 5.71
N PRO A 421 -4.91 3.48 4.80
CA PRO A 421 -5.79 4.59 5.18
C PRO A 421 -7.24 4.19 4.98
N LYS A 422 -7.43 3.14 4.18
CA LYS A 422 -8.64 2.46 3.82
C LYS A 422 -8.29 1.01 3.48
N LEU A 423 -9.13 0.09 3.92
CA LEU A 423 -9.12 -1.29 3.44
C LEU A 423 -10.25 -1.45 2.44
N THR A 424 -10.07 -2.31 1.44
CA THR A 424 -11.08 -2.51 0.40
C THR A 424 -11.47 -3.99 0.30
N ARG A 425 -12.76 -4.23 0.08
CA ARG A 425 -13.37 -5.53 -0.25
C ARG A 425 -14.28 -5.40 -1.47
N VAL A 426 -14.70 -6.53 -2.00
CA VAL A 426 -15.77 -6.64 -3.00
C VAL A 426 -16.88 -7.51 -2.41
N CYS A 427 -18.12 -7.05 -2.53
CA CYS A 427 -19.30 -7.82 -2.14
C CYS A 427 -19.52 -8.94 -3.17
N VAL A 428 -19.49 -10.21 -2.76
CA VAL A 428 -19.60 -11.35 -3.72
C VAL A 428 -21.03 -11.84 -3.93
N LYS A 429 -21.94 -11.44 -3.05
CA LYS A 429 -23.39 -11.65 -3.11
C LYS A 429 -24.09 -10.41 -2.55
N ASP A 430 -25.35 -10.21 -2.90
CA ASP A 430 -26.13 -9.12 -2.32
C ASP A 430 -26.18 -9.27 -0.80
N CYS A 431 -25.88 -8.19 -0.08
CA CYS A 431 -25.71 -8.22 1.37
C CYS A 431 -26.59 -7.15 2.03
N GLY A 432 -27.55 -7.59 2.84
CA GLY A 432 -28.41 -6.71 3.63
C GLY A 432 -27.68 -6.17 4.85
N VAL A 433 -27.67 -4.85 5.01
CA VAL A 433 -26.91 -4.11 6.01
C VAL A 433 -27.73 -2.91 6.52
N LYS A 434 -28.19 -2.97 7.78
CA LYS A 434 -28.92 -1.86 8.46
C LYS A 434 -30.01 -1.19 7.60
N GLY A 435 -30.83 -1.98 6.92
CA GLY A 435 -31.94 -1.48 6.08
C GLY A 435 -31.52 -1.00 4.68
N ALA A 436 -30.26 -1.19 4.29
CA ALA A 436 -29.77 -1.02 2.93
C ALA A 436 -29.24 -2.37 2.39
N THR A 437 -29.15 -2.51 1.07
CA THR A 437 -28.56 -3.67 0.41
C THR A 437 -27.32 -3.24 -0.35
N ILE A 438 -26.19 -3.88 -0.09
CA ILE A 438 -24.96 -3.72 -0.87
C ILE A 438 -25.02 -4.72 -2.03
N PRO A 439 -25.13 -4.28 -3.29
CA PRO A 439 -25.22 -5.20 -4.43
C PRO A 439 -23.93 -5.98 -4.66
N LYS A 440 -24.05 -7.19 -5.19
CA LYS A 440 -22.92 -8.00 -5.68
C LYS A 440 -22.05 -7.21 -6.67
N GLY A 441 -20.74 -7.41 -6.57
CA GLY A 441 -19.74 -6.72 -7.37
C GLY A 441 -19.38 -5.32 -6.87
N THR A 442 -20.12 -4.79 -5.89
CA THR A 442 -19.85 -3.46 -5.32
C THR A 442 -18.58 -3.48 -4.47
N ARG A 443 -17.75 -2.46 -4.64
CA ARG A 443 -16.56 -2.25 -3.80
C ARG A 443 -16.99 -1.70 -2.44
N VAL A 444 -16.49 -2.29 -1.37
CA VAL A 444 -16.69 -1.80 0.00
C VAL A 444 -15.37 -1.26 0.54
N GLU A 445 -15.35 0.02 0.91
CA GLU A 445 -14.19 0.70 1.51
C GLU A 445 -14.43 0.89 3.02
N VAL A 446 -13.45 0.48 3.83
CA VAL A 446 -13.39 0.78 5.27
C VAL A 446 -12.33 1.88 5.44
N PRO A 447 -12.70 3.17 5.58
CA PRO A 447 -11.75 4.27 5.62
C PRO A 447 -11.10 4.39 7.01
N LEU A 448 -10.12 3.54 7.29
CA LEU A 448 -9.39 3.45 8.56
C LEU A 448 -8.90 4.80 9.10
N HIS A 449 -8.23 5.60 8.27
CA HIS A 449 -7.69 6.88 8.72
C HIS A 449 -8.82 7.84 9.12
N PHE A 450 -9.95 7.80 8.42
CA PHE A 450 -11.15 8.57 8.79
C PHE A 450 -11.73 8.08 10.12
N ILE A 451 -11.91 6.77 10.28
CA ILE A 451 -12.43 6.15 11.51
C ILE A 451 -11.52 6.48 12.72
N HIS A 452 -10.21 6.43 12.54
CA HIS A 452 -9.20 6.78 13.55
C HIS A 452 -9.25 8.26 13.97
N HIS A 453 -9.90 9.13 13.19
CA HIS A 453 -10.04 10.56 13.48
C HIS A 453 -11.50 10.99 13.69
N LEU A 454 -12.44 10.04 13.77
CA LEU A 454 -13.86 10.35 13.99
C LEU A 454 -14.08 10.84 15.44
N PRO A 455 -14.62 12.06 15.64
CA PRO A 455 -14.92 12.57 16.98
C PRO A 455 -15.94 11.72 17.76
N THR A 456 -16.74 10.91 17.07
CA THR A 456 -17.71 9.97 17.68
C THR A 456 -17.03 8.82 18.41
N HIS A 457 -15.77 8.50 18.06
CA HIS A 457 -15.00 7.42 18.67
C HIS A 457 -13.81 7.93 19.49
N TRP A 458 -13.29 9.12 19.14
CA TRP A 458 -12.05 9.64 19.70
C TRP A 458 -12.24 11.07 20.22
N ASN A 459 -12.07 11.27 21.52
CA ASN A 459 -12.02 12.61 22.11
C ASN A 459 -10.81 13.37 21.58
N SER A 460 -10.97 14.62 21.13
CA SER A 460 -9.87 15.42 20.55
C SER A 460 -9.03 14.62 19.52
N PRO A 461 -9.65 14.12 18.43
CA PRO A 461 -9.10 13.07 17.57
C PRO A 461 -7.76 13.44 16.89
N ASN A 462 -7.51 14.73 16.70
CA ASN A 462 -6.31 15.24 16.03
C ASN A 462 -5.16 15.53 17.01
N SER A 463 -5.35 15.31 18.31
CA SER A 463 -4.32 15.51 19.34
C SER A 463 -3.62 14.19 19.64
N PHE A 464 -2.29 14.23 19.75
CA PHE A 464 -1.48 13.11 20.20
C PHE A 464 -1.63 12.94 21.72
N SER A 465 -2.31 11.89 22.15
CA SER A 465 -2.54 11.59 23.56
C SER A 465 -2.42 10.08 23.79
N PRO A 466 -1.19 9.58 24.10
CA PRO A 466 -0.96 8.18 24.40
C PRO A 466 -1.78 7.66 25.57
N ASP A 467 -2.14 8.53 26.53
CA ASP A 467 -2.90 8.13 27.72
C ASP A 467 -4.26 7.47 27.41
N ARG A 468 -4.78 7.63 26.19
CA ARG A 468 -5.96 6.90 25.72
C ARG A 468 -5.78 5.40 25.79
N PHE A 469 -4.54 4.92 25.61
CA PHE A 469 -4.17 3.51 25.60
C PHE A 469 -3.58 3.04 26.95
N THR A 470 -3.57 3.88 27.99
CA THR A 470 -3.05 3.57 29.32
C THR A 470 -4.22 3.51 30.31
N SER A 471 -4.81 2.33 30.53
CA SER A 471 -5.87 2.18 31.53
C SER A 471 -6.24 0.72 31.85
N PRO A 472 -6.80 0.46 33.06
CA PRO A 472 -6.95 -0.86 33.67
C PRO A 472 -8.09 -1.71 33.07
N ARG A 473 -8.42 -1.58 31.79
CA ARG A 473 -9.34 -2.51 31.07
C ARG A 473 -8.66 -3.82 30.65
N ARG A 474 -7.55 -4.17 31.31
CA ARG A 474 -6.91 -5.49 31.20
C ARG A 474 -7.66 -6.57 31.99
N HIS A 475 -8.53 -6.21 32.94
CA HIS A 475 -9.31 -7.16 33.73
C HIS A 475 -10.77 -7.28 33.28
N SER A 476 -11.03 -8.40 32.59
CA SER A 476 -12.26 -9.20 32.62
C SER A 476 -13.62 -8.50 32.48
N THR A 477 -14.27 -8.75 31.35
CA THR A 477 -15.66 -9.23 31.37
C THR A 477 -15.71 -10.51 30.54
N ASN A 478 -16.00 -11.64 31.21
CA ASN A 478 -16.32 -12.97 30.66
C ASN A 478 -15.17 -13.85 30.11
N GLY A 479 -14.15 -14.13 30.93
CA GLY A 479 -13.40 -15.40 30.89
C GLY A 479 -12.62 -15.75 29.61
N LYS A 480 -12.60 -14.89 28.59
CA LYS A 480 -11.74 -15.01 27.41
C LYS A 480 -10.74 -13.86 27.45
N THR A 481 -9.55 -14.12 27.99
CA THR A 481 -8.44 -13.18 27.99
C THR A 481 -8.07 -12.81 26.55
N ALA A 482 -8.52 -11.65 26.06
CA ALA A 482 -7.98 -11.08 24.84
C ALA A 482 -6.57 -10.55 25.14
N LYS A 483 -5.54 -11.34 24.79
CA LYS A 483 -4.10 -10.99 24.91
C LYS A 483 -3.66 -9.84 23.98
N CYS A 484 -4.53 -8.89 23.63
CA CYS A 484 -4.20 -7.79 22.72
C CYS A 484 -4.89 -6.47 23.15
N PRO A 485 -4.14 -5.37 23.36
CA PRO A 485 -4.66 -4.04 23.73
C PRO A 485 -5.77 -3.50 22.81
N VAL A 486 -5.86 -4.02 21.59
CA VAL A 486 -6.80 -3.64 20.53
C VAL A 486 -8.28 -3.91 20.91
N ALA A 487 -8.56 -4.92 21.76
CA ALA A 487 -9.94 -5.27 22.12
C ALA A 487 -10.60 -4.28 23.10
N ALA A 488 -9.81 -3.53 23.89
CA ALA A 488 -10.32 -2.63 24.94
C ALA A 488 -10.89 -1.30 24.41
N GLN A 489 -10.54 -0.91 23.17
CA GLN A 489 -10.95 0.35 22.51
C GLN A 489 -12.14 0.20 21.56
N GLY A 490 -12.72 -1.01 21.44
CA GLY A 490 -13.81 -1.30 20.52
C GLY A 490 -13.37 -1.33 19.04
N PRO A 491 -14.29 -1.50 18.08
CA PRO A 491 -13.96 -1.81 16.69
C PRO A 491 -13.52 -0.59 15.86
N ALA A 492 -13.12 0.50 16.54
CA ALA A 492 -12.72 1.77 15.93
C ALA A 492 -11.20 1.97 15.80
N PHE A 493 -10.38 1.06 16.34
CA PHE A 493 -8.92 1.09 16.22
C PHE A 493 -8.40 -0.15 15.48
N LEU A 494 -7.98 0.02 14.23
CA LEU A 494 -7.64 -1.08 13.32
C LEU A 494 -6.36 -0.77 12.51
N PRO A 495 -5.24 -0.37 13.14
CA PRO A 495 -4.02 0.03 12.43
C PRO A 495 -3.41 -1.08 11.56
N PHE A 496 -3.71 -2.34 11.90
CA PHE A 496 -3.22 -3.53 11.18
C PHE A 496 -4.37 -4.32 10.51
N GLY A 497 -5.59 -3.76 10.47
CA GLY A 497 -6.80 -4.49 10.08
C GLY A 497 -7.14 -5.65 11.03
N VAL A 498 -8.19 -6.40 10.68
CA VAL A 498 -8.66 -7.58 11.43
C VAL A 498 -9.00 -8.72 10.46
N GLY A 499 -9.26 -9.91 10.99
CA GLY A 499 -9.63 -11.09 10.22
C GLY A 499 -8.47 -11.79 9.51
N ALA A 500 -8.80 -12.65 8.54
CA ALA A 500 -7.83 -13.47 7.81
C ALA A 500 -6.80 -12.66 6.99
N HIS A 501 -7.13 -11.41 6.67
CA HIS A 501 -6.25 -10.48 5.96
C HIS A 501 -5.60 -9.42 6.88
N SER A 502 -5.64 -9.59 8.21
CA SER A 502 -4.89 -8.74 9.15
C SER A 502 -3.38 -8.76 8.84
N CYS A 503 -2.67 -7.66 9.08
CA CYS A 503 -1.23 -7.54 8.80
C CYS A 503 -0.41 -8.69 9.40
N VAL A 504 0.37 -9.38 8.56
CA VAL A 504 1.23 -10.50 9.01
C VAL A 504 2.48 -9.96 9.73
N GLY A 505 2.95 -8.77 9.36
CA GLY A 505 4.14 -8.13 9.93
C GLY A 505 3.90 -7.29 11.20
N MET A 506 2.69 -7.30 11.78
CA MET A 506 2.32 -6.44 12.90
C MET A 506 3.34 -6.47 14.06
N ARG A 507 3.67 -7.67 14.54
CA ARG A 507 4.60 -7.82 15.68
C ARG A 507 6.03 -7.42 15.32
N LEU A 508 6.47 -7.74 14.10
CA LEU A 508 7.77 -7.32 13.59
C LEU A 508 7.91 -5.80 13.63
N THR A 509 6.94 -5.07 13.06
CA THR A 509 6.96 -3.61 13.03
C THR A 509 6.91 -3.01 14.43
N ILE A 510 5.98 -3.45 15.30
CA ILE A 510 5.86 -2.92 16.66
C ILE A 510 7.14 -3.15 17.45
N ASN A 511 7.73 -4.34 17.39
CA ASN A 511 8.92 -4.67 18.17
C ASN A 511 10.14 -3.87 17.71
N CYS A 512 10.39 -3.76 16.40
CA CYS A 512 11.46 -2.90 15.88
C CYS A 512 11.28 -1.45 16.33
N VAL A 513 10.06 -0.91 16.23
CA VAL A 513 9.76 0.46 16.66
C VAL A 513 9.98 0.64 18.16
N LYS A 514 9.49 -0.28 19.01
CA LYS A 514 9.65 -0.22 20.48
C LYS A 514 11.12 -0.27 20.89
N LEU A 515 11.90 -1.20 20.32
CA LEU A 515 13.33 -1.35 20.61
C LEU A 515 14.11 -0.09 20.21
N THR A 516 13.91 0.42 18.99
CA THR A 516 14.57 1.64 18.54
C THR A 516 14.15 2.87 19.34
N LEU A 517 12.85 3.07 19.60
CA LEU A 517 12.37 4.21 20.39
C LEU A 517 12.92 4.19 21.81
N THR A 518 13.06 3.01 22.41
CA THR A 518 13.69 2.88 23.73
C THR A 518 15.12 3.43 23.72
N GLU A 519 15.95 2.95 22.80
CA GLU A 519 17.35 3.37 22.69
C GLU A 519 17.48 4.87 22.39
N VAL A 520 16.62 5.38 21.48
CA VAL A 520 16.58 6.78 21.08
C VAL A 520 16.15 7.69 22.24
N ILE A 521 15.03 7.40 22.89
CA ILE A 521 14.44 8.29 23.92
C ILE A 521 15.26 8.29 25.20
N GLN A 522 15.90 7.18 25.57
CA GLN A 522 16.80 7.15 26.73
C GLN A 522 18.06 8.02 26.55
N ARG A 523 18.54 8.23 25.32
CA ARG A 523 19.79 8.95 25.03
C ARG A 523 19.57 10.38 24.54
N PHE A 524 18.49 10.62 23.80
CA PHE A 524 18.23 11.86 23.12
C PHE A 524 16.91 12.50 23.55
N ARG A 525 16.87 13.82 23.42
CA ARG A 525 15.68 14.65 23.55
C ARG A 525 15.42 15.32 22.21
N PHE A 526 14.17 15.28 21.77
CA PHE A 526 13.76 15.94 20.52
C PHE A 526 12.85 17.12 20.84
N THR A 527 13.02 18.22 20.12
CA THR A 527 12.13 19.38 20.17
C THR A 527 11.77 19.83 18.75
N ARG A 528 10.69 20.58 18.59
CA ARG A 528 10.38 21.24 17.32
C ARG A 528 11.53 22.15 16.89
N ALA A 529 11.89 22.11 15.60
CA ALA A 529 12.81 23.07 15.02
C ALA A 529 12.11 24.44 14.86
N ALA A 530 12.83 25.54 15.10
CA ALA A 530 12.27 26.91 15.10
C ALA A 530 11.69 27.36 13.74
N ASN A 531 12.20 26.78 12.66
CA ASN A 531 11.78 26.96 11.27
C ASN A 531 10.84 25.85 10.76
N GLY A 532 10.48 24.89 11.61
CA GLY A 532 9.43 23.93 11.28
C GLY A 532 8.12 24.69 11.15
N LYS A 533 7.65 24.90 9.91
CA LYS A 533 6.24 25.28 9.67
C LYS A 533 5.40 24.47 10.64
N LYS A 534 4.54 25.12 11.45
CA LYS A 534 3.54 24.41 12.27
C LYS A 534 3.03 23.27 11.41
N VAL A 535 3.19 22.01 11.83
CA VAL A 535 2.60 20.86 11.13
C VAL A 535 1.18 21.29 10.82
N SER A 536 0.91 21.55 9.53
CA SER A 536 -0.20 22.45 9.21
C SER A 536 -1.48 21.76 9.68
N ARG A 537 -2.09 22.30 10.73
CA ARG A 537 -3.42 21.89 11.20
C ARG A 537 -4.44 22.33 10.15
N GLY A 538 -4.45 21.72 8.97
CA GLY A 538 -5.51 22.00 7.99
C GLY A 538 -5.20 21.94 6.49
N LYS A 539 -4.20 21.21 6.00
CA LYS A 539 -4.18 20.83 4.55
C LYS A 539 -4.31 19.32 4.39
N THR A 540 -5.52 18.86 4.66
CA THR A 540 -6.05 17.48 4.59
C THR A 540 -5.93 16.79 3.21
N ALA A 541 -5.42 17.47 2.19
CA ALA A 541 -5.16 16.90 0.87
C ALA A 541 -3.84 16.09 0.80
N GLU A 542 -2.89 16.33 1.72
CA GLU A 542 -1.60 15.60 1.74
C GLU A 542 -1.68 14.19 2.34
N TYR A 543 -2.75 13.87 3.08
CA TYR A 543 -2.88 12.58 3.76
C TYR A 543 -3.50 11.46 2.90
N ALA A 544 -4.02 11.78 1.71
CA ALA A 544 -4.72 10.83 0.83
C ALA A 544 -3.77 9.94 -0.01
N SER A 545 -2.46 10.22 -0.03
CA SER A 545 -1.43 9.30 -0.55
C SER A 545 -0.41 9.05 0.56
N GLN A 546 -0.51 7.90 1.20
CA GLN A 546 0.15 7.61 2.46
C GLN A 546 1.67 7.71 2.43
N PHE A 547 2.19 8.51 3.34
CA PHE A 547 3.58 8.56 3.81
C PHE A 547 4.64 8.78 2.74
N ARG A 548 4.35 9.66 1.80
CA ARG A 548 5.43 10.51 1.29
C ARG A 548 5.93 11.37 2.44
N ARG A 549 7.24 11.27 2.71
CA ARG A 549 8.03 12.32 3.35
C ARG A 549 7.45 13.67 2.91
N PRO A 550 6.93 14.51 3.82
CA PRO A 550 6.33 15.78 3.43
C PRO A 550 7.33 16.54 2.55
N ALA A 551 6.85 17.32 1.58
CA ALA A 551 7.73 17.94 0.58
C ALA A 551 8.87 18.80 1.19
N GLY A 552 8.73 19.20 2.45
CA GLY A 552 9.75 19.90 3.23
C GLY A 552 10.39 19.09 4.37
N GLY A 553 10.24 17.77 4.45
CA GLY A 553 10.86 16.93 5.48
C GLY A 553 10.23 17.00 6.87
N HIS A 554 10.60 16.07 7.77
CA HIS A 554 10.17 16.03 9.16
C HIS A 554 11.24 16.64 10.08
N HIS A 555 11.22 17.96 10.20
CA HIS A 555 12.29 18.69 10.89
C HIS A 555 12.14 18.73 12.42
N VAL A 556 13.16 18.26 13.13
CA VAL A 556 13.30 18.30 14.59
C VAL A 556 14.69 18.83 14.97
N ARG A 557 14.81 19.31 16.22
CA ARG A 557 16.10 19.59 16.86
C ARG A 557 16.42 18.44 17.82
N VAL A 558 17.66 17.99 17.80
CA VAL A 558 18.16 16.89 18.64
C VAL A 558 19.03 17.46 19.76
N ALA A 559 18.88 16.96 20.97
CA ALA A 559 19.74 17.25 22.12
C ALA A 559 20.07 15.93 22.84
N THR A 560 21.18 15.88 23.57
CA THR A 560 21.51 14.74 24.43
C THR A 560 20.81 14.85 25.79
N ARG A 561 20.49 13.72 26.41
CA ARG A 561 19.98 13.69 27.81
C ARG A 561 21.08 13.51 28.84
N HIS A 562 22.10 12.71 28.53
CA HIS A 562 23.24 12.38 29.40
C HIS A 562 24.52 12.23 28.57
N LYS A 563 25.70 12.07 29.21
CA LYS A 563 26.92 11.62 28.53
C LYS A 563 26.65 10.27 27.85
N LEU A 564 26.80 10.24 26.52
CA LEU A 564 26.51 9.08 25.69
C LEU A 564 27.47 7.94 26.04
N LYS A 565 26.95 6.89 26.69
CA LYS A 565 27.62 5.59 26.75
C LYS A 565 27.05 4.77 25.58
N ARG A 566 27.92 4.12 24.79
CA ARG A 566 27.51 3.10 23.79
C ARG A 566 26.58 2.09 24.46
N SER A 567 25.68 1.46 23.69
CA SER A 567 24.92 0.34 24.26
C SER A 567 25.90 -0.70 24.83
N ILE A 568 25.43 -1.50 25.77
CA ILE A 568 26.24 -2.53 26.42
C ILE A 568 26.96 -3.32 25.34
N SER A 569 28.24 -3.65 25.54
CA SER A 569 29.00 -4.52 24.64
C SER A 569 28.10 -5.65 24.16
N PHE A 570 27.93 -5.74 22.84
CA PHE A 570 27.18 -6.77 22.12
C PHE A 570 27.41 -8.18 22.72
N ALA A 571 28.63 -8.45 23.21
CA ALA A 571 28.99 -9.69 23.88
C ALA A 571 28.16 -9.99 25.14
N THR A 572 27.77 -8.98 25.92
CA THR A 572 27.00 -9.17 27.17
C THR A 572 25.54 -9.48 26.88
N VAL A 573 24.94 -8.82 25.89
CA VAL A 573 23.55 -9.07 25.46
C VAL A 573 23.45 -10.44 24.79
N VAL A 574 24.38 -10.80 23.90
CA VAL A 574 24.39 -12.12 23.26
C VAL A 574 24.57 -13.23 24.32
N LYS A 575 25.52 -13.05 25.26
CA LYS A 575 25.79 -14.04 26.31
C LYS A 575 24.59 -14.25 27.25
N THR A 576 23.90 -13.18 27.67
CA THR A 576 22.68 -13.31 28.50
C THR A 576 21.45 -13.81 27.76
N THR A 577 21.33 -13.54 26.45
CA THR A 577 20.14 -13.94 25.66
C THR A 577 20.28 -15.35 25.09
N MET A 578 21.51 -15.83 24.84
CA MET A 578 21.76 -17.16 24.24
C MET A 578 22.18 -18.22 25.27
N ASP A 579 22.90 -17.90 26.36
CA ASP A 579 23.34 -18.92 27.36
C ASP A 579 22.22 -19.42 28.28
N LYS A 580 21.03 -18.81 28.25
CA LYS A 580 19.90 -19.17 29.14
C LYS A 580 18.84 -20.08 28.52
N GLN A 581 19.07 -20.69 27.35
CA GLN A 581 18.14 -21.69 26.81
C GLN A 581 18.73 -23.10 26.87
N PRO A 582 18.05 -24.06 27.54
CA PRO A 582 18.24 -25.47 27.24
C PRO A 582 17.68 -25.77 25.84
N ASP A 583 18.30 -26.74 25.17
CA ASP A 583 17.86 -27.33 23.90
C ASP A 583 16.47 -28.00 24.06
N ASP A 584 15.40 -27.21 24.03
CA ASP A 584 14.01 -27.69 24.05
C ASP A 584 13.48 -28.05 22.65
N ASP A 585 14.37 -28.35 21.68
CA ASP A 585 13.98 -28.88 20.36
C ASP A 585 13.71 -30.40 20.37
N ASN A 586 13.59 -31.02 21.56
CA ASN A 586 13.43 -32.47 21.71
C ASN A 586 12.03 -32.95 22.15
N ASN A 587 10.97 -32.17 21.89
CA ASN A 587 9.61 -32.66 22.18
C ASN A 587 8.54 -32.16 21.19
N THR A 588 8.43 -32.84 20.06
CA THR A 588 7.14 -33.23 19.46
C THR A 588 7.39 -34.41 18.54
N SER A 589 7.02 -35.60 19.03
CA SER A 589 6.64 -36.77 18.24
C SER A 589 5.23 -36.59 17.68
#